data_AF-A0A2V8FV93-F1
#
_entry.id   AF-A0A2V8FV93-F1
#
_cell.length_a   1.000
_cell.length_b   1.000
_cell.length_c   1.000
_cell.angle_alpha   90.00
_cell.angle_beta   90.00
_cell.angle_gamma   90.00
#
_symmetry.space_group_name_H-M   'P 1'
#
loop_
_entity.id
_entity.type
_entity.pdbx_description
1 polymer ?
#
loop_
_entity_poly.entity_id
_entity_poly.type
_entity_poly.pdbx_seq_one_letter_code
_entity_poly.pdbx_strand_id
1 'polypeptide(L)'
;MLLPQILPIPWDKSNTFWESPAYSIFRNIDDGPESRRNRLVLRAFQFTELRELYLNTLLECADSILQAPVGAPASGVGWLESEVTRVADQIREANYADPSREAYTNADWDESIGFLTDWARTRSDLVRAQVARDRVWRSSLRR
;
A
#
# COMPACT_ATOMS: atom_id res chain seq x y z
N MET A 1 -24.29 17.21 20.53
CA MET A 1 -22.88 17.61 20.71
C MET A 1 -22.04 16.71 19.83
N LEU A 2 -21.47 17.22 18.74
CA LEU A 2 -20.60 16.42 17.87
C LEU A 2 -19.23 16.31 18.55
N LEU A 3 -18.76 15.09 18.77
CA LEU A 3 -17.40 14.86 19.24
C LEU A 3 -16.41 15.39 18.18
N PRO A 4 -15.29 16.01 18.59
CA PRO A 4 -14.26 16.40 17.65
C PRO A 4 -13.73 15.16 16.93
N GLN A 5 -13.73 15.21 15.60
CA GLN A 5 -13.22 14.14 14.76
C GLN A 5 -11.68 14.25 14.72
N ILE A 6 -11.00 13.22 15.19
CA ILE A 6 -9.54 13.11 15.06
C ILE A 6 -9.25 12.40 13.73
N LEU A 7 -8.63 13.12 12.79
CA LEU A 7 -8.23 12.58 11.49
C LEU A 7 -6.70 12.46 11.44
N PRO A 8 -6.13 11.23 11.36
CA PRO A 8 -4.70 11.08 11.13
C PRO A 8 -4.35 11.51 9.70
N ILE A 9 -3.33 12.35 9.56
CA ILE A 9 -2.79 12.78 8.27
C ILE A 9 -1.43 12.09 8.06
N PRO A 10 -1.26 11.29 7.00
CA PRO A 10 0.04 10.67 6.73
C PRO A 10 1.07 11.73 6.34
N TRP A 11 2.29 11.57 6.83
CA TRP A 11 3.45 12.39 6.50
C TRP A 11 4.65 11.47 6.21
N ASP A 12 5.61 11.96 5.43
CA ASP A 12 6.88 11.29 5.11
C ASP A 12 6.71 9.83 4.62
N LYS A 13 6.21 9.69 3.39
CA LYS A 13 5.86 8.40 2.77
C LYS A 13 6.80 7.98 1.64
N SER A 14 8.00 8.55 1.58
CA SER A 14 9.06 8.21 0.63
C SER A 14 9.43 6.71 0.67
N ASN A 15 9.37 6.08 1.85
CA ASN A 15 9.75 4.67 2.03
C ASN A 15 8.62 3.66 1.77
N THR A 16 7.47 4.11 1.28
CA THR A 16 6.26 3.26 1.17
C THR A 16 6.46 2.02 0.30
N PHE A 17 7.30 2.15 -0.74
CA PHE A 17 7.51 1.09 -1.72
C PHE A 17 8.86 0.38 -1.57
N TRP A 18 9.68 0.70 -0.56
CA TRP A 18 11.02 0.12 -0.45
C TRP A 18 11.03 -1.35 -0.05
N GLU A 19 9.97 -1.81 0.60
CA GLU A 19 9.84 -3.19 1.06
C GLU A 19 9.10 -4.06 0.04
N SER A 20 9.28 -5.38 0.18
CA SER A 20 8.61 -6.35 -0.68
C SER A 20 7.09 -6.11 -0.74
N PRO A 21 6.45 -6.24 -1.93
CA PRO A 21 5.00 -6.24 -2.04
C PRO A 21 4.31 -7.29 -1.15
N ALA A 22 5.05 -8.31 -0.69
CA ALA A 22 4.56 -9.36 0.21
C ALA A 22 4.47 -8.93 1.69
N TYR A 23 4.81 -7.69 2.02
CA TYR A 23 4.83 -7.24 3.40
C TYR A 23 3.49 -7.42 4.14
N SER A 24 3.59 -7.64 5.45
CA SER A 24 2.43 -7.93 6.30
C SER A 24 1.42 -6.79 6.23
N ILE A 25 0.14 -7.14 6.04
CA ILE A 25 -0.97 -6.18 6.21
C ILE A 25 -1.08 -5.72 7.66
N PHE A 26 -0.51 -6.44 8.63
CA PHE A 26 -0.55 -6.09 10.04
C PHE A 26 0.75 -5.43 10.55
N ARG A 27 1.51 -4.79 9.65
CA ARG A 27 2.76 -4.11 10.01
C ARG A 27 2.57 -3.09 11.14
N ASN A 28 3.45 -3.14 12.14
CA ASN A 28 3.45 -2.35 13.36
C ASN A 28 2.11 -2.44 14.11
N ILE A 29 1.37 -3.53 13.91
CA ILE A 29 0.18 -3.86 14.68
C ILE A 29 0.48 -5.12 15.49
N ASP A 30 0.71 -6.26 14.83
CA ASP A 30 1.01 -7.54 15.48
C ASP A 30 2.45 -8.01 15.31
N ASP A 31 3.19 -7.45 14.34
CA ASP A 31 4.59 -7.75 14.08
C ASP A 31 5.55 -6.73 14.74
N GLY A 32 6.84 -7.01 14.66
CA GLY A 32 7.91 -6.14 15.17
C GLY A 32 7.96 -5.99 16.71
N PRO A 33 8.87 -5.14 17.22
CA PRO A 33 9.03 -4.87 18.65
C PRO A 33 7.78 -4.22 19.25
N GLU A 34 7.39 -4.64 20.46
CA GLU A 34 6.18 -4.12 21.14
C GLU A 34 6.17 -2.59 21.27
N SER A 35 7.34 -1.99 21.51
CA SER A 35 7.50 -0.53 21.63
C SER A 35 7.16 0.25 20.35
N ARG A 36 7.06 -0.42 19.20
CA ARG A 36 6.73 0.18 17.89
C ARG A 36 5.31 -0.13 17.43
N ARG A 37 4.54 -0.92 18.18
CA ARG A 37 3.19 -1.31 17.78
C ARG A 37 2.17 -0.21 18.06
N ASN A 38 1.23 -0.04 17.15
CA ASN A 38 0.15 0.92 17.28
C ASN A 38 -0.86 0.45 18.34
N ARG A 39 -0.75 1.01 19.55
CA ARG A 39 -1.61 0.67 20.69
C ARG A 39 -3.08 1.00 20.47
N LEU A 40 -3.39 2.02 19.66
CA LEU A 40 -4.78 2.37 19.33
C LEU A 40 -5.41 1.27 18.48
N VAL A 41 -4.72 0.84 17.41
CA VAL A 41 -5.20 -0.22 16.53
C VAL A 41 -5.28 -1.55 17.25
N LEU A 42 -4.29 -1.90 18.09
CA LEU A 42 -4.33 -3.10 18.92
C LEU A 42 -5.54 -3.17 19.85
N ARG A 43 -5.94 -2.02 20.43
CA ARG A 43 -7.15 -1.93 21.26
C ARG A 43 -8.41 -2.03 20.41
N ALA A 44 -8.45 -1.38 19.26
CA ALA A 44 -9.58 -1.47 18.33
C ALA A 44 -9.81 -2.92 17.87
N PHE A 45 -8.74 -3.69 17.62
CA PHE A 45 -8.82 -5.08 17.19
C PHE A 45 -9.33 -6.07 18.24
N GLN A 46 -9.54 -5.63 19.49
CA GLN A 46 -10.28 -6.42 20.49
C GLN A 46 -11.77 -6.52 20.14
N PHE A 47 -12.28 -5.59 19.33
CA PHE A 47 -13.65 -5.57 18.83
C PHE A 47 -13.68 -6.23 17.44
N THR A 48 -14.48 -7.29 17.29
CA THR A 48 -14.51 -8.11 16.06
C THR A 48 -14.96 -7.26 14.86
N GLU A 49 -15.96 -6.42 15.06
CA GLU A 49 -16.53 -5.52 14.08
C GLU A 49 -15.51 -4.49 13.55
N LEU A 50 -14.64 -3.95 14.40
CA LEU A 50 -13.61 -3.00 14.00
C LEU A 50 -12.46 -3.68 13.24
N ARG A 51 -12.12 -4.92 13.61
CA ARG A 51 -11.16 -5.71 12.84
C ARG A 51 -11.71 -6.07 11.47
N GLU A 52 -12.97 -6.54 11.39
CA GLU A 52 -13.57 -6.87 10.09
C GLU A 52 -13.74 -5.63 9.22
N LEU A 53 -14.07 -4.47 9.80
CA LEU A 53 -14.06 -3.20 9.08
C LEU A 53 -12.67 -2.92 8.47
N TYR A 54 -11.61 -3.05 9.27
CA TYR A 54 -10.24 -2.89 8.78
C TYR A 54 -9.91 -3.84 7.61
N LEU A 55 -10.25 -5.13 7.73
CA LEU A 55 -10.00 -6.11 6.67
C LEU A 55 -10.82 -5.82 5.40
N ASN A 56 -12.07 -5.41 5.54
CA ASN A 56 -12.91 -5.02 4.40
C ASN A 56 -12.37 -3.77 3.71
N THR A 57 -11.94 -2.76 4.47
CA THR A 57 -11.29 -1.56 3.90
C THR A 57 -10.02 -1.93 3.13
N LEU A 58 -9.21 -2.88 3.61
CA LEU A 58 -8.06 -3.37 2.85
C LEU A 58 -8.44 -4.02 1.52
N LEU A 59 -9.54 -4.77 1.49
CA LEU A 59 -10.07 -5.37 0.25
C LEU A 59 -10.59 -4.28 -0.70
N GLU A 60 -11.32 -3.30 -0.19
CA GLU A 60 -11.80 -2.15 -0.97
C GLU A 60 -10.62 -1.38 -1.59
N CYS A 61 -9.54 -1.15 -0.84
CA CYS A 61 -8.32 -0.55 -1.38
C CYS A 61 -7.67 -1.43 -2.45
N ALA A 62 -7.57 -2.74 -2.23
CA ALA A 62 -6.99 -3.68 -3.19
C ALA A 62 -7.82 -3.76 -4.48
N ASP A 63 -9.14 -3.67 -4.40
CA ASP A 63 -10.03 -3.62 -5.55
C ASP A 63 -9.91 -2.28 -6.28
N SER A 64 -9.78 -1.18 -5.53
CA SER A 64 -9.62 0.16 -6.09
C SER A 64 -8.42 0.27 -7.03
N ILE A 65 -7.24 -0.24 -6.65
CA ILE A 65 -6.03 -0.06 -7.49
C ILE A 65 -6.12 -0.70 -8.87
N LEU A 66 -7.01 -1.68 -9.05
CA LEU A 66 -7.24 -2.36 -10.33
C LEU A 66 -8.26 -1.65 -11.22
N GLN A 67 -8.98 -0.66 -10.68
CA GLN A 67 -9.94 0.11 -11.45
C GLN A 67 -9.19 0.97 -12.48
N ALA A 68 -9.79 1.10 -13.67
CA ALA A 68 -9.26 1.97 -14.70
C ALA A 68 -9.16 3.43 -14.21
N PRO A 69 -8.17 4.20 -14.67
CA PRO A 69 -8.09 5.63 -14.38
C PRO A 69 -9.38 6.36 -14.81
N VAL A 70 -9.81 7.34 -14.00
CA VAL A 70 -11.00 8.14 -14.29
C VAL A 70 -10.80 8.89 -15.61
N GLY A 71 -11.70 8.67 -16.57
CA GLY A 71 -11.67 9.34 -17.88
C GLY A 71 -10.72 8.72 -18.90
N ALA A 72 -10.08 7.59 -18.59
CA ALA A 72 -9.25 6.85 -19.54
C ALA A 72 -10.04 5.72 -20.23
N PRO A 73 -9.69 5.35 -21.48
CA PRO A 73 -10.19 4.13 -22.10
C PRO A 73 -9.82 2.91 -21.26
N ALA A 74 -10.65 1.86 -21.32
CA ALA A 74 -10.34 0.60 -20.66
C ALA A 74 -9.08 -0.02 -21.29
N SER A 75 -7.94 0.12 -20.61
CA SER A 75 -6.63 -0.41 -21.04
C SER A 75 -6.31 -1.76 -20.40
N GLY A 76 -7.11 -2.21 -19.43
CA GLY A 76 -6.79 -3.34 -18.56
C GLY A 76 -5.74 -3.02 -17.48
N VAL A 77 -5.23 -1.78 -17.46
CA VAL A 77 -4.25 -1.28 -16.48
C VAL A 77 -4.97 -0.54 -15.36
N GLY A 78 -4.61 -0.83 -14.12
CA GLY A 78 -5.14 -0.16 -12.94
C GLY A 78 -4.66 1.29 -12.79
N TRP A 79 -5.38 2.10 -12.01
CA TRP A 79 -5.05 3.52 -11.83
C TRP A 79 -3.67 3.72 -11.20
N LEU A 80 -3.24 2.84 -10.28
CA LEU A 80 -1.97 3.02 -9.58
C LEU A 80 -0.76 2.84 -10.51
N GLU A 81 -0.78 1.80 -11.35
CA GLU A 81 0.24 1.58 -12.38
C GLU A 81 0.27 2.74 -13.39
N SER A 82 -0.90 3.24 -13.76
CA SER A 82 -1.03 4.40 -14.65
C SER A 82 -0.40 5.66 -14.03
N GLU A 83 -0.60 5.89 -12.73
CA GLU A 83 -0.02 7.03 -12.03
C GLU A 83 1.50 6.91 -11.84
N VAL A 84 2.02 5.71 -11.60
CA VAL A 84 3.48 5.47 -11.60
C VAL A 84 4.08 5.92 -12.93
N THR A 85 3.50 5.47 -14.04
CA THR A 85 3.97 5.83 -15.39
C THR A 85 3.84 7.33 -15.64
N ARG A 86 2.66 7.91 -15.35
CA ARG A 86 2.40 9.34 -15.57
C ARG A 86 3.37 10.24 -14.82
N VAL A 87 3.65 9.94 -13.55
CA VAL A 87 4.57 10.73 -12.73
C VAL A 87 6.02 10.53 -13.19
N ALA A 88 6.41 9.29 -13.52
CA ALA A 88 7.75 9.01 -14.04
C ALA A 88 8.03 9.79 -15.33
N ASP A 89 7.10 9.77 -16.29
CA ASP A 89 7.21 10.50 -17.55
C ASP A 89 7.32 12.01 -17.34
N GLN A 90 6.55 12.56 -16.37
CA GLN A 90 6.57 13.98 -16.05
C GLN A 90 7.96 14.48 -15.61
N ILE A 91 8.76 13.64 -14.96
CA ILE A 91 10.07 14.03 -14.38
C ILE A 91 11.27 13.38 -15.06
N ARG A 92 11.06 12.49 -16.05
CA ARG A 92 12.11 11.68 -16.68
C ARG A 92 13.28 12.51 -17.20
N GLU A 93 12.99 13.50 -18.04
CA GLU A 93 14.04 14.34 -18.65
C GLU A 93 14.79 15.17 -17.61
N ALA A 94 14.07 15.72 -16.62
CA ALA A 94 14.69 16.47 -15.54
C ALA A 94 15.59 15.59 -14.69
N ASN A 95 15.15 14.37 -14.36
CA ASN A 95 15.95 13.39 -13.64
C ASN A 95 17.21 12.98 -14.43
N TYR A 96 17.10 12.80 -15.75
CA TYR A 96 18.24 12.43 -16.59
C TYR A 96 19.28 13.54 -16.70
N ALA A 97 18.82 14.79 -16.76
CA ALA A 97 19.67 15.96 -16.84
C ALA A 97 20.24 16.43 -15.49
N ASP A 98 19.74 15.91 -14.35
CA ASP A 98 20.17 16.33 -13.03
C ASP A 98 21.63 15.92 -12.75
N PRO A 99 22.56 16.88 -12.57
CA PRO A 99 23.96 16.58 -12.28
C PRO A 99 24.18 16.15 -10.82
N SER A 100 23.22 16.36 -9.92
CA SER A 100 23.37 16.10 -8.48
C SER A 100 23.12 14.64 -8.06
N ARG A 101 22.64 13.80 -8.98
CA ARG A 101 22.31 12.39 -8.74
C ARG A 101 23.52 11.45 -8.76
N GLU A 102 24.70 11.92 -8.32
CA GLU A 102 25.99 11.23 -8.47
C GLU A 102 26.00 9.77 -7.97
N ALA A 103 25.08 9.40 -7.07
CA ALA A 103 24.92 8.05 -6.54
C ALA A 103 24.05 7.09 -7.38
N TYR A 104 23.32 7.57 -8.40
CA TYR A 104 22.34 6.77 -9.16
C TYR A 104 22.36 7.05 -10.66
N THR A 105 22.40 5.97 -11.44
CA THR A 105 22.41 6.00 -12.91
C THR A 105 21.00 6.13 -13.50
N ASN A 106 20.91 6.39 -14.81
CA ASN A 106 19.62 6.33 -15.52
C ASN A 106 19.01 4.92 -15.49
N ALA A 107 19.86 3.89 -15.49
CA ALA A 107 19.40 2.51 -15.42
C ALA A 107 18.77 2.21 -14.05
N ASP A 108 19.36 2.69 -12.95
CA ASP A 108 18.80 2.53 -11.60
C ASP A 108 17.42 3.22 -11.48
N TRP A 109 17.27 4.37 -12.13
CA TRP A 109 15.97 5.04 -12.24
C TRP A 109 14.94 4.18 -12.98
N ASP A 110 15.27 3.73 -14.20
CA ASP A 110 14.36 2.92 -15.01
C ASP A 110 13.99 1.60 -14.30
N GLU A 111 14.94 0.97 -13.61
CA GLU A 111 14.68 -0.22 -12.77
C GLU A 111 13.72 0.10 -11.64
N SER A 112 13.88 1.24 -10.96
CA SER A 112 12.98 1.66 -9.88
C SER A 112 11.54 1.87 -10.37
N ILE A 113 11.36 2.40 -11.58
CA ILE A 113 10.03 2.53 -12.20
C ILE A 113 9.43 1.15 -12.55
N GLY A 114 10.25 0.23 -13.05
CA GLY A 114 9.85 -1.17 -13.26
C GLY A 114 9.38 -1.84 -11.97
N PHE A 115 10.14 -1.68 -10.89
CA PHE A 115 9.78 -2.18 -9.56
C PHE A 115 8.44 -1.61 -9.07
N LEU A 116 8.22 -0.29 -9.18
CA LEU A 116 6.96 0.35 -8.76
C LEU A 116 5.76 -0.16 -9.56
N THR A 117 5.96 -0.40 -10.86
CA THR A 117 4.94 -0.94 -11.75
C THR A 117 4.57 -2.38 -11.35
N ASP A 118 5.56 -3.22 -11.06
CA ASP A 118 5.32 -4.60 -10.59
C ASP A 118 4.67 -4.61 -9.19
N TRP A 119 5.04 -3.69 -8.31
CA TRP A 119 4.38 -3.52 -7.03
C TRP A 119 2.89 -3.20 -7.22
N ALA A 120 2.56 -2.26 -8.10
CA ALA A 120 1.18 -1.85 -8.39
C ALA A 120 0.33 -3.00 -8.93
N ARG A 121 0.91 -3.90 -9.72
CA ARG A 121 0.24 -5.08 -10.28
C ARG A 121 0.02 -6.18 -9.24
N THR A 122 0.97 -6.38 -8.33
CA THR A 122 1.02 -7.58 -7.48
C THR A 122 0.43 -7.38 -6.09
N ARG A 123 0.46 -6.15 -5.55
CA ARG A 123 0.12 -5.92 -4.14
C ARG A 123 -1.31 -6.31 -3.79
N SER A 124 -2.29 -6.08 -4.67
CA SER A 124 -3.69 -6.40 -4.39
C SER A 124 -3.92 -7.87 -4.09
N ASP A 125 -3.35 -8.76 -4.91
CA ASP A 125 -3.53 -10.19 -4.72
C ASP A 125 -2.87 -10.68 -3.42
N LEU A 126 -1.74 -10.09 -3.06
CA LEU A 126 -1.05 -10.37 -1.80
C LEU A 126 -1.87 -9.90 -0.59
N VAL A 127 -2.52 -8.74 -0.68
CA VAL A 127 -3.45 -8.25 0.36
C VAL A 127 -4.65 -9.20 0.49
N ARG A 128 -5.31 -9.56 -0.62
CA ARG A 128 -6.45 -10.50 -0.61
C ARG A 128 -6.07 -11.84 0.02
N ALA A 129 -4.91 -12.39 -0.35
CA ALA A 129 -4.42 -13.64 0.19
C ALA A 129 -4.13 -13.55 1.70
N GLN A 130 -3.58 -12.44 2.19
CA GLN A 130 -3.36 -12.22 3.62
C GLN A 130 -4.66 -12.10 4.41
N VAL A 131 -5.65 -11.37 3.89
CA VAL A 131 -6.97 -11.25 4.52
C VAL A 131 -7.66 -12.62 4.60
N ALA A 132 -7.63 -13.40 3.52
CA ALA A 132 -8.19 -14.75 3.51
C ALA A 132 -7.53 -15.66 4.55
N ARG A 133 -6.19 -15.62 4.65
CA ARG A 133 -5.44 -16.38 5.67
C ARG A 133 -5.81 -15.98 7.09
N ASP A 134 -5.94 -14.67 7.38
CA ASP A 134 -6.33 -14.21 8.72
C ASP A 134 -7.70 -14.73 9.13
N ARG A 135 -8.69 -14.64 8.22
CA ARG A 135 -10.06 -15.10 8.47
C ARG A 135 -10.11 -16.61 8.73
N VAL A 136 -9.38 -17.41 7.95
CA VAL A 136 -9.28 -18.86 8.16
C VAL A 136 -8.67 -19.15 9.53
N TRP A 137 -7.53 -18.55 9.86
CA TRP A 137 -6.86 -18.74 11.14
C TRP A 137 -7.74 -18.34 12.34
N ARG A 138 -8.48 -17.25 12.26
CA ARG A 138 -9.39 -16.86 13.35
C ARG A 138 -10.59 -17.80 13.49
N SER A 139 -11.08 -18.35 12.39
CA SER A 139 -12.16 -19.34 12.44
C SER A 139 -11.73 -20.64 13.12
N SER A 140 -10.43 -20.98 13.11
CA SER A 140 -9.93 -22.17 13.81
C SER A 140 -9.75 -21.94 15.31
N LEU A 141 -9.46 -20.71 15.75
CA LEU A 141 -9.36 -20.36 17.18
C LEU A 141 -10.71 -20.31 17.92
N ARG A 142 -11.83 -20.25 17.18
CA ARG A 142 -13.19 -20.22 17.74
C ARG A 142 -13.84 -21.60 17.86
N ARG A 143 -13.14 -22.67 17.48
CA ARG A 143 -13.57 -24.07 17.66
C ARG A 143 -12.92 -24.64 18.89
#